data_AF-A0A562RFM7-F1
#
_entry.id   AF-A0A562RFM7-F1
#
_cell.length_a   1.000
_cell.length_b   1.000
_cell.length_c   1.000
_cell.angle_alpha   90.00
_cell.angle_beta   90.00
_cell.angle_gamma   90.00
#
_symmetry.space_group_name_H-M   'P 1'
#
loop_
_entity.id
_entity.type
_entity.pdbx_description
1 polymer ?
#
loop_
_entity_poly.entity_id
_entity_poly.type
_entity_poly.pdbx_seq_one_letter_code
_entity_poly.pdbx_strand_id
1 'polypeptide(L)'
;MKWLLLAVLALTSTTSFSQDRESLLKAWENIQRQHSEVAKFDTSETPGEYTIKFEQIPFEGNLRVLVYGVEEFPDIYGGGITKTGYVEVELVGMASEELTKYGRPYYKWLQSNSLFFDNSAQLWISAEEYSQLQHELAESAMPSNTKMFFWEYSNYILVAIVLYFFITSFGNNKKMKLSIEAQKRAEEKINESIKTQHVALEEAKQQTELLREIRDSLAKGMHNEGKHT
;
A
#
# COMPACT_ATOMS: atom_id res chain seq x y z
N MET A 1 41.12 -3.64 -45.12
CA MET A 1 39.75 -3.08 -45.09
C MET A 1 38.88 -3.91 -44.15
N LYS A 2 38.89 -3.65 -42.82
CA LYS A 2 37.93 -4.26 -41.86
C LYS A 2 38.13 -3.76 -40.41
N TRP A 3 38.35 -2.46 -40.17
CA TRP A 3 38.46 -1.94 -38.79
C TRP A 3 37.89 -0.51 -38.63
N LEU A 4 36.83 -0.16 -39.36
CA LEU A 4 36.30 1.22 -39.41
C LEU A 4 34.78 1.30 -39.14
N LEU A 5 34.24 0.37 -38.35
CA LEU A 5 32.79 0.27 -38.08
C LEU A 5 32.44 0.08 -36.60
N LEU A 6 33.26 0.60 -35.68
CA LEU A 6 33.06 0.45 -34.23
C LEU A 6 33.13 1.77 -33.44
N ALA A 7 32.85 2.90 -34.09
CA ALA A 7 32.94 4.23 -33.48
C ALA A 7 31.70 5.13 -33.69
N VAL A 8 30.51 4.57 -33.95
CA VAL A 8 29.28 5.36 -34.24
C VAL A 8 28.16 5.19 -33.21
N LEU A 9 28.32 4.35 -32.18
CA LEU A 9 27.20 3.98 -31.28
C LEU A 9 27.27 4.51 -29.84
N ALA A 10 28.09 5.53 -29.56
CA ALA A 10 28.27 6.04 -28.20
C ALA A 10 28.15 7.58 -28.07
N LEU A 11 27.34 8.24 -28.92
CA LEU A 11 27.20 9.71 -28.91
C LEU A 11 25.75 10.23 -28.85
N THR A 12 24.74 9.38 -28.68
CA THR A 12 23.33 9.79 -28.72
C THR A 12 22.67 10.03 -27.35
N SER A 13 23.39 9.82 -26.24
CA SER A 13 22.80 9.94 -24.90
C SER A 13 22.88 11.34 -24.29
N THR A 14 23.82 12.19 -24.76
CA THR A 14 23.98 13.56 -24.23
C THR A 14 23.09 14.59 -24.92
N THR A 15 22.60 14.29 -26.13
CA THR A 15 21.73 15.18 -26.90
C THR A 15 20.33 15.29 -26.31
N SER A 16 19.77 14.19 -25.80
CA SER A 16 18.42 14.18 -25.23
C SER A 16 18.28 15.12 -24.02
N PHE A 17 19.28 15.11 -23.12
CA PHE A 17 19.23 15.92 -21.91
C PHE A 17 19.41 17.42 -22.18
N SER A 18 20.25 17.80 -23.15
CA SER A 18 20.39 19.19 -23.59
C SER A 18 19.12 19.68 -24.28
N GLN A 19 18.51 18.84 -25.12
CA GLN A 19 17.27 19.15 -25.84
C GLN A 19 16.10 19.36 -24.89
N ASP A 20 15.94 18.52 -23.87
CA ASP A 20 14.89 18.66 -22.85
C ASP A 20 15.02 20.00 -22.11
N ARG A 21 16.24 20.38 -21.72
CA ARG A 21 16.53 21.66 -21.05
C ARG A 21 16.21 22.88 -21.90
N GLU A 22 16.56 22.85 -23.18
CA GLU A 22 16.21 23.94 -24.11
C GLU A 22 14.71 24.03 -24.35
N SER A 23 14.03 22.88 -24.46
CA SER A 23 12.58 22.83 -24.62
C SER A 23 11.86 23.38 -23.39
N LEU A 24 12.36 23.06 -22.19
CA LEU A 24 11.86 23.59 -20.92
C LEU A 24 11.96 25.11 -20.88
N LEU A 25 13.14 25.66 -21.20
CA LEU A 25 13.37 27.10 -21.11
C LEU A 25 12.46 27.86 -22.08
N LYS A 26 12.31 27.38 -23.32
CA LYS A 26 11.39 27.98 -24.31
C LYS A 26 9.93 27.93 -23.86
N ALA A 27 9.51 26.82 -23.27
CA ALA A 27 8.16 26.69 -22.75
C ALA A 27 7.92 27.63 -21.56
N TRP A 28 8.90 27.70 -20.64
CA TRP A 28 8.85 28.61 -19.51
C TRP A 28 8.75 30.07 -19.98
N GLU A 29 9.57 30.50 -20.94
CA GLU A 29 9.48 31.85 -21.52
C GLU A 29 8.09 32.15 -22.09
N ASN A 30 7.47 31.18 -22.76
CA ASN A 30 6.11 31.34 -23.29
C ASN A 30 5.07 31.47 -22.18
N ILE A 31 5.18 30.66 -21.12
CA ILE A 31 4.30 30.76 -19.94
C ILE A 31 4.46 32.13 -19.27
N GLN A 32 5.69 32.63 -19.11
CA GLN A 32 5.93 33.94 -18.51
C GLN A 32 5.26 35.08 -19.29
N ARG A 33 5.28 35.03 -20.62
CA ARG A 33 4.61 36.02 -21.48
C ARG A 33 3.09 36.01 -21.36
N GLN A 34 2.51 34.88 -20.98
CA GLN A 34 1.07 34.69 -20.87
C GLN A 34 0.58 34.76 -19.42
N HIS A 35 1.49 34.90 -18.46
CA HIS A 35 1.17 34.81 -17.04
C HIS A 35 0.40 36.05 -16.55
N SER A 36 -0.71 35.82 -15.85
CA SER A 36 -1.63 36.89 -15.39
C SER A 36 -1.02 37.98 -14.50
N GLU A 37 0.08 37.68 -13.81
CA GLU A 37 0.78 38.66 -12.95
C GLU A 37 1.85 39.46 -13.71
N VAL A 38 2.17 39.09 -14.95
CA VAL A 38 3.26 39.66 -15.75
C VAL A 38 2.66 40.58 -16.81
N ALA A 39 2.94 41.88 -16.68
CA ALA A 39 2.52 42.89 -17.64
C ALA A 39 3.41 42.91 -18.88
N LYS A 40 4.70 42.58 -18.72
CA LYS A 40 5.68 42.56 -19.81
C LYS A 40 6.79 41.55 -19.52
N PHE A 41 7.19 40.81 -20.56
CA PHE A 41 8.32 39.89 -20.52
C PHE A 41 9.07 39.94 -21.85
N ASP A 42 10.29 40.47 -21.84
CA ASP A 42 11.14 40.61 -23.02
C ASP A 42 12.46 39.86 -22.84
N THR A 43 12.97 39.25 -23.92
CA THR A 43 14.30 38.64 -23.96
C THR A 43 15.38 39.71 -24.00
N SER A 44 16.42 39.59 -23.18
CA SER A 44 17.60 40.44 -23.26
C SER A 44 18.63 39.88 -24.25
N GLU A 45 19.68 40.66 -24.55
CA GLU A 45 20.79 40.22 -25.41
C GLU A 45 21.65 39.12 -24.75
N THR A 46 21.65 39.07 -23.41
CA THR A 46 22.38 38.06 -22.62
C THR A 46 21.52 36.81 -22.43
N PRO A 47 22.02 35.60 -22.76
CA PRO A 47 21.29 34.37 -22.51
C PRO A 47 20.95 34.20 -21.02
N GLY A 48 19.70 33.86 -20.72
CA GLY A 48 19.21 33.68 -19.35
C GLY A 48 18.93 34.99 -18.61
N GLU A 49 19.02 36.14 -19.26
CA GLU A 49 18.55 37.42 -18.73
C GLU A 49 17.34 37.93 -19.53
N TYR A 50 16.38 38.48 -18.80
CA TYR A 50 15.12 38.97 -19.32
C TYR A 50 14.76 40.28 -18.65
N THR A 51 13.91 41.07 -19.30
CA THR A 51 13.27 42.22 -18.67
C THR A 51 11.83 41.85 -18.30
N ILE A 52 11.48 42.00 -17.03
CA ILE A 52 10.13 41.69 -16.52
C ILE A 52 9.50 42.92 -15.89
N LYS A 53 8.20 43.06 -16.11
CA LYS A 53 7.33 44.01 -15.42
C LYS A 53 6.10 43.27 -14.92
N PHE A 54 5.76 43.50 -13.66
CA PHE A 54 4.56 42.91 -13.06
C PHE A 54 3.36 43.85 -13.12
N GLU A 55 2.17 43.27 -13.04
CA GLU A 55 0.90 44.01 -12.96
C GLU A 55 0.69 44.63 -11.57
N GLN A 56 0.93 43.85 -10.51
CA GLN A 56 0.59 44.24 -9.12
C GLN A 56 1.82 44.49 -8.24
N ILE A 57 2.94 43.87 -8.57
CA ILE A 57 4.20 44.03 -7.83
C ILE A 57 4.87 45.29 -8.39
N PRO A 58 5.31 46.26 -7.56
CA PRO A 58 5.94 47.49 -8.02
C PRO A 58 7.41 47.25 -8.43
N PHE A 59 7.64 46.30 -9.33
CA PHE A 59 8.95 45.93 -9.84
C PHE A 59 8.94 45.92 -11.37
N GLU A 60 9.91 46.64 -11.95
CA GLU A 60 10.24 46.65 -13.37
C GLU A 60 11.76 46.62 -13.46
N GLY A 61 12.32 45.55 -14.02
CA GLY A 61 13.76 45.35 -14.00
C GLY A 61 14.19 44.04 -14.63
N ASN A 62 15.44 43.66 -14.35
CA ASN A 62 16.04 42.47 -14.91
C ASN A 62 15.64 41.23 -14.10
N LEU A 63 15.31 40.17 -14.81
CA LEU A 63 15.10 38.83 -14.31
C LEU A 63 16.27 37.96 -14.82
N ARG A 64 16.96 37.30 -13.91
CA ARG A 64 18.06 36.40 -14.24
C ARG A 64 17.69 34.97 -13.91
N VAL A 65 17.89 34.05 -14.85
CA VAL A 65 17.84 32.62 -14.60
C VAL A 65 19.13 32.19 -13.91
N LEU A 66 18.99 31.63 -12.71
CA LEU A 66 20.11 31.14 -11.91
C LEU A 66 20.44 29.68 -12.26
N VAL A 67 19.42 28.84 -12.21
CA VAL A 67 19.51 27.39 -12.42
C VAL A 67 18.23 26.92 -13.08
N TYR A 68 18.32 25.90 -13.93
CA TYR A 68 17.15 25.19 -14.43
C TYR A 68 17.51 23.73 -14.67
N GLY A 69 16.52 22.86 -14.49
CA GLY A 69 16.71 21.41 -14.53
C GLY A 69 15.46 20.66 -14.93
N VAL A 70 15.66 19.45 -15.42
CA VAL A 70 14.60 18.49 -15.73
C VAL A 70 14.86 17.25 -14.87
N GLU A 71 13.84 16.83 -14.16
CA GLU A 71 13.81 15.64 -13.32
C GLU A 71 12.79 14.66 -13.91
N GLU A 72 13.22 13.41 -14.10
CA GLU A 72 12.34 12.35 -14.60
C GLU A 72 11.78 11.54 -13.44
N PHE A 73 10.50 11.19 -13.53
CA PHE A 73 9.83 10.36 -12.54
C PHE A 73 9.07 9.25 -13.25
N PRO A 74 8.98 8.05 -12.64
CA PRO A 74 8.08 7.03 -13.14
C PRO A 74 6.64 7.55 -13.12
N ASP A 75 5.87 7.27 -14.18
CA ASP A 75 4.43 7.59 -14.23
C ASP A 75 3.67 6.65 -13.29
N ILE A 76 3.67 6.98 -12.00
CA ILE A 76 3.05 6.16 -10.94
C ILE A 76 1.52 6.25 -11.00
N TYR A 77 0.98 7.36 -11.50
CA TYR A 77 -0.45 7.66 -11.44
C TYR A 77 -1.19 7.50 -12.78
N GLY A 78 -0.47 7.11 -13.85
CA GLY A 78 -1.05 6.89 -15.18
C GLY A 78 -1.51 8.18 -15.86
N GLY A 79 -0.95 9.31 -15.45
CA GLY A 79 -1.32 10.64 -15.94
C GLY A 79 -0.50 11.11 -17.13
N GLY A 80 0.40 10.28 -17.66
CA GLY A 80 1.24 10.63 -18.80
C GLY A 80 2.31 11.69 -18.50
N ILE A 81 2.45 12.11 -17.23
CA ILE A 81 3.49 13.04 -16.80
C ILE A 81 4.71 12.25 -16.34
N THR A 82 5.80 12.39 -17.08
CA THR A 82 7.04 11.63 -16.85
C THR A 82 8.23 12.50 -16.47
N LYS A 83 8.11 13.82 -16.65
CA LYS A 83 9.17 14.78 -16.30
C LYS A 83 8.60 16.02 -15.63
N THR A 84 9.35 16.57 -14.69
CA THR A 84 9.12 17.90 -14.11
C THR A 84 10.32 18.77 -14.41
N GLY A 85 10.09 20.03 -14.75
CA GLY A 85 11.11 21.02 -14.98
C GLY A 85 10.99 22.14 -13.96
N TYR A 86 12.12 22.72 -13.57
CA TYR A 86 12.17 23.89 -12.71
C TYR A 86 13.11 24.94 -13.28
N VAL A 87 12.77 26.21 -13.05
CA VAL A 87 13.58 27.37 -13.41
C VAL A 87 13.70 28.29 -12.19
N GLU A 88 14.87 28.31 -11.56
CA GLU A 88 15.18 29.23 -10.47
C GLU A 88 15.62 30.57 -11.03
N VAL A 89 15.04 31.65 -10.50
CA VAL A 89 15.24 32.99 -11.01
C VAL A 89 15.48 34.00 -9.90
N GLU A 90 16.19 35.06 -10.25
CA GLU A 90 16.47 36.22 -9.42
C GLU A 90 15.84 37.47 -10.05
N LEU A 91 15.08 38.22 -9.26
CA LEU A 91 14.62 39.57 -9.62
C LEU A 91 15.71 40.56 -9.20
N VAL A 92 16.55 40.95 -10.15
CA VAL A 92 17.76 41.74 -9.90
C VAL A 92 17.38 43.11 -9.35
N GLY A 93 17.81 43.39 -8.12
CA GLY A 93 17.57 44.67 -7.45
C GLY A 93 16.24 44.77 -6.70
N MET A 94 15.42 43.72 -6.67
CA MET A 94 14.21 43.69 -5.83
C MET A 94 14.58 43.51 -4.35
N ALA A 95 14.00 44.33 -3.48
CA ALA A 95 14.24 44.23 -2.04
C ALA A 95 13.43 43.08 -1.41
N SER A 96 14.01 42.41 -0.42
CA SER A 96 13.34 41.30 0.30
C SER A 96 12.05 41.73 1.01
N GLU A 97 11.97 42.98 1.47
CA GLU A 97 10.77 43.54 2.09
C GLU A 97 9.61 43.65 1.10
N GLU A 98 9.90 43.97 -0.16
CA GLU A 98 8.89 44.06 -1.22
C GLU A 98 8.34 42.67 -1.57
N LEU A 99 9.21 41.66 -1.65
CA LEU A 99 8.79 40.26 -1.83
C LEU A 99 7.85 39.82 -0.70
N THR A 100 8.12 40.23 0.53
CA THR A 100 7.26 39.91 1.67
C THR A 100 5.93 40.67 1.61
N LYS A 101 5.97 41.97 1.28
CA LYS A 101 4.79 42.84 1.19
C LYS A 101 3.83 42.40 0.06
N TYR A 102 4.38 41.97 -1.07
CA TYR A 102 3.65 41.46 -2.22
C TYR A 102 3.74 39.93 -2.33
N GLY A 103 3.84 39.24 -1.19
CA GLY A 103 4.13 37.80 -1.15
C GLY A 103 3.11 36.94 -1.87
N ARG A 104 1.82 37.29 -1.85
CA ARG A 104 0.78 36.52 -2.55
C ARG A 104 0.91 36.56 -4.08
N PRO A 105 0.90 37.73 -4.76
CA PRO A 105 1.10 37.78 -6.21
C PRO A 105 2.49 37.26 -6.61
N TYR A 106 3.52 37.53 -5.80
CA TYR A 106 4.86 36.98 -6.04
C TYR A 106 4.86 35.45 -6.00
N TYR A 107 4.26 34.85 -4.98
CA TYR A 107 4.18 33.39 -4.86
C TYR A 107 3.37 32.75 -5.99
N LYS A 108 2.25 33.39 -6.40
CA LYS A 108 1.46 32.94 -7.54
C LYS A 108 2.29 32.94 -8.83
N TRP A 109 3.04 34.00 -9.09
CA TRP A 109 3.99 34.04 -10.20
C TRP A 109 5.10 32.98 -10.07
N LEU A 110 5.67 32.81 -8.87
CA LEU A 110 6.74 31.85 -8.63
C LEU A 110 6.32 30.41 -8.96
N GLN A 111 5.03 30.05 -8.76
CA GLN A 111 4.51 28.73 -9.14
C GLN A 111 4.59 28.45 -10.65
N SER A 112 4.64 29.49 -11.50
CA SER A 112 4.80 29.34 -12.95
C SER A 112 6.22 28.95 -13.39
N ASN A 113 7.16 28.89 -12.45
CA ASN A 113 8.54 28.47 -12.70
C ASN A 113 8.74 26.95 -12.62
N SER A 114 7.70 26.20 -12.26
CA SER A 114 7.67 24.74 -12.31
C SER A 114 6.73 24.28 -13.42
N LEU A 115 7.26 23.46 -14.33
CA LEU A 115 6.54 22.94 -15.48
C LEU A 115 6.52 21.41 -15.43
N PHE A 116 5.49 20.82 -16.03
CA PHE A 116 5.32 19.37 -16.12
C PHE A 116 5.31 18.97 -17.59
N PHE A 117 6.00 17.91 -17.96
CA PHE A 117 6.01 17.44 -19.34
C PHE A 117 4.87 16.44 -19.56
N ASP A 118 3.88 16.84 -20.37
CA ASP A 118 2.83 15.94 -20.83
C ASP A 118 3.35 15.10 -22.01
N ASN A 119 3.57 13.82 -21.74
CA ASN A 119 4.05 12.87 -22.75
C ASN A 119 2.97 12.57 -23.82
N SER A 120 1.69 12.78 -23.54
CA SER A 120 0.61 12.55 -24.50
C SER A 120 0.58 13.67 -25.54
N ALA A 121 0.66 14.92 -25.09
CA ALA A 121 0.66 16.10 -25.95
C ALA A 121 2.06 16.54 -26.40
N GLN A 122 3.12 15.91 -25.89
CA GLN A 122 4.53 16.24 -26.16
C GLN A 122 4.85 17.72 -25.89
N LEU A 123 4.31 18.27 -24.80
CA LEU A 123 4.46 19.67 -24.45
C LEU A 123 4.60 19.87 -22.95
N TRP A 124 5.28 20.97 -22.59
CA TRP A 124 5.38 21.41 -21.20
C TRP A 124 4.14 22.21 -20.82
N ILE A 125 3.52 21.80 -19.71
CA ILE A 125 2.35 22.45 -19.12
C ILE A 125 2.72 23.09 -17.78
N SER A 126 1.97 24.13 -17.41
CA SER A 126 2.04 24.77 -16.10
C SER A 126 1.51 23.87 -14.97
N ALA A 127 1.79 24.24 -13.72
CA ALA A 127 1.20 23.59 -12.55
C ALA A 127 -0.34 23.69 -12.52
N GLU A 128 -0.91 24.78 -13.04
CA GLU A 128 -2.37 24.97 -13.11
C GLU A 128 -3.01 23.99 -14.11
N GLU A 129 -2.46 23.91 -15.32
CA GLU A 129 -2.89 22.96 -16.35
C GLU A 129 -2.70 21.51 -15.88
N TYR A 130 -1.59 21.22 -15.18
CA TYR A 130 -1.39 19.90 -14.59
C TYR A 130 -2.45 19.57 -13.53
N SER A 131 -2.79 20.52 -12.67
CA SER A 131 -3.84 20.33 -11.67
C SER A 131 -5.22 20.12 -12.33
N GLN A 132 -5.50 20.81 -13.44
CA GLN A 132 -6.73 20.63 -14.21
C GLN A 132 -6.77 19.25 -14.87
N LEU A 133 -5.67 18.83 -15.51
CA LEU A 133 -5.54 17.50 -16.10
C LEU A 133 -5.76 16.39 -15.05
N GLN A 134 -5.17 16.55 -13.86
CA GLN A 134 -5.37 15.59 -12.78
C GLN A 134 -6.80 15.59 -12.26
N HIS A 135 -7.47 16.74 -12.26
CA HIS A 135 -8.87 16.82 -11.90
C HIS A 135 -9.75 16.10 -12.94
N GLU A 136 -9.53 16.32 -14.22
CA GLU A 136 -10.24 15.65 -15.31
C GLU A 136 -10.00 14.14 -15.32
N LEU A 137 -8.76 13.70 -15.04
CA LEU A 137 -8.43 12.29 -14.88
C LEU A 137 -9.10 11.69 -13.63
N ALA A 138 -9.16 12.43 -12.52
CA ALA A 138 -9.85 11.98 -11.31
C ALA A 138 -11.37 11.90 -11.51
N GLU A 139 -11.97 12.86 -12.22
CA GLU A 139 -13.39 12.88 -12.55
C GLU A 139 -13.75 11.76 -13.53
N SER A 140 -12.95 11.56 -14.57
CA SER A 140 -13.16 10.49 -15.56
C SER A 140 -12.85 9.09 -14.99
N ALA A 141 -11.97 8.99 -13.98
CA ALA A 141 -11.66 7.75 -13.27
C ALA A 141 -12.68 7.36 -12.18
N MET A 142 -13.81 8.07 -12.05
CA MET A 142 -14.90 7.70 -11.13
C MET A 142 -16.28 7.76 -11.79
N PRO A 143 -17.12 6.74 -11.51
CA PRO A 143 -17.99 6.89 -10.35
C PRO A 143 -17.62 5.82 -9.31
N SER A 144 -16.53 6.03 -8.58
CA SER A 144 -16.11 5.11 -7.52
C SER A 144 -16.64 5.55 -6.15
N ASN A 145 -17.96 5.77 -6.07
CA ASN A 145 -18.66 5.70 -4.79
C ASN A 145 -18.21 4.43 -4.06
N THR A 146 -18.04 3.30 -4.75
CA THR A 146 -17.56 2.05 -4.15
C THR A 146 -16.18 2.13 -3.50
N LYS A 147 -15.16 2.78 -4.08
CA LYS A 147 -13.82 2.85 -3.43
C LYS A 147 -13.84 3.83 -2.25
N MET A 148 -14.55 4.94 -2.36
CA MET A 148 -14.77 5.86 -1.25
C MET A 148 -15.59 5.19 -0.12
N PHE A 149 -16.63 4.41 -0.47
CA PHE A 149 -17.38 3.57 0.46
C PHE A 149 -16.48 2.53 1.14
N PHE A 150 -15.58 1.86 0.41
CA PHE A 150 -14.66 0.91 1.04
C PHE A 150 -13.68 1.59 1.97
N TRP A 151 -13.14 2.77 1.61
CA TRP A 151 -12.24 3.51 2.48
C TRP A 151 -12.95 4.03 3.74
N GLU A 152 -14.06 4.73 3.57
CA GLU A 152 -14.82 5.38 4.65
C GLU A 152 -15.53 4.36 5.55
N TYR A 153 -15.98 3.23 5.01
CA TYR A 153 -16.72 2.20 5.77
C TYR A 153 -15.92 0.95 6.13
N SER A 154 -14.63 0.88 5.77
CA SER A 154 -13.73 -0.21 6.17
C SER A 154 -13.74 -0.44 7.69
N ASN A 155 -13.74 0.64 8.47
CA ASN A 155 -13.77 0.59 9.92
C ASN A 155 -15.06 -0.05 10.46
N TYR A 156 -16.22 0.26 9.88
CA TYR A 156 -17.49 -0.33 10.29
C TYR A 156 -17.57 -1.82 9.95
N ILE A 157 -16.99 -2.24 8.83
CA ILE A 157 -16.90 -3.66 8.44
C ILE A 157 -16.03 -4.42 9.45
N LEU A 158 -14.89 -3.86 9.86
CA LEU A 158 -14.03 -4.45 10.89
C LEU A 158 -14.76 -4.62 12.23
N VAL A 159 -15.48 -3.59 12.67
CA VAL A 159 -16.29 -3.64 13.90
C VAL A 159 -17.38 -4.71 13.80
N ALA A 160 -18.06 -4.82 12.65
CA ALA A 160 -19.08 -5.85 12.42
C ALA A 160 -18.50 -7.27 12.48
N ILE A 161 -17.31 -7.50 11.91
CA ILE A 161 -16.60 -8.79 11.99
C ILE A 161 -16.28 -9.15 13.43
N VAL A 162 -15.71 -8.20 14.21
CA VAL A 162 -15.39 -8.43 15.63
C VAL A 162 -16.66 -8.77 16.43
N LEU A 163 -17.75 -8.01 16.22
CA LEU A 163 -19.03 -8.27 16.88
C LEU A 163 -19.61 -9.65 16.50
N TYR A 164 -19.52 -10.04 15.23
CA TYR A 164 -19.95 -11.36 14.78
C TYR A 164 -19.19 -12.49 15.50
N PHE A 165 -17.87 -12.39 15.60
CA PHE A 165 -17.06 -13.37 16.35
C PHE A 165 -17.38 -13.36 17.84
N PHE A 166 -17.65 -12.20 18.42
CA PHE A 166 -18.02 -12.10 19.83
C PHE A 166 -19.36 -12.80 20.11
N ILE A 167 -20.40 -12.52 19.31
CA ILE A 167 -21.74 -13.12 19.46
C ILE A 167 -21.68 -14.63 19.25
N THR A 168 -20.99 -15.10 18.22
CA THR A 168 -20.88 -16.53 17.91
C THR A 168 -20.06 -17.29 18.96
N SER A 169 -19.00 -16.68 19.51
CA SER A 169 -18.22 -17.25 20.62
C SER A 169 -19.07 -17.46 21.87
N PHE A 170 -19.90 -16.48 22.24
CA PHE A 170 -20.82 -16.62 23.38
C PHE A 170 -21.86 -17.72 23.18
N GLY A 171 -22.41 -17.86 21.98
CA GLY A 171 -23.36 -18.95 21.65
C GLY A 171 -22.71 -20.33 21.68
N ASN A 172 -21.50 -20.45 21.13
CA ASN A 172 -20.78 -21.73 21.04
C ASN A 172 -20.22 -22.19 22.38
N ASN A 173 -19.84 -21.28 23.28
CA ASN A 173 -19.37 -21.61 24.62
C ASN A 173 -20.43 -22.36 25.46
N LYS A 174 -21.73 -22.12 25.24
CA LYS A 174 -22.80 -22.89 25.91
C LYS A 174 -22.87 -24.32 25.40
N LYS A 175 -22.78 -24.52 24.08
CA LYS A 175 -22.76 -25.86 23.46
C LYS A 175 -21.54 -26.66 23.89
N MET A 176 -20.38 -26.00 23.99
CA MET A 176 -19.14 -26.61 24.44
C MET A 176 -19.20 -27.07 25.91
N LYS A 177 -19.81 -26.27 26.80
CA LYS A 177 -20.04 -26.69 28.19
C LYS A 177 -20.95 -27.92 28.28
N LEU A 178 -22.03 -27.94 27.50
CA LEU A 178 -22.94 -29.09 27.45
C LEU A 178 -22.26 -30.35 26.90
N SER A 179 -21.40 -30.23 25.89
CA SER A 179 -20.65 -31.39 25.38
C SER A 179 -19.60 -31.90 26.37
N ILE A 180 -18.95 -31.01 27.12
CA ILE A 180 -18.00 -31.40 28.17
C ILE A 180 -18.73 -32.11 29.32
N GLU A 181 -19.90 -31.63 29.74
CA GLU A 181 -20.73 -32.31 30.75
C GLU A 181 -21.21 -33.68 30.26
N ALA A 182 -21.61 -33.78 28.99
CA ALA A 182 -21.99 -35.06 28.39
C ALA A 182 -20.80 -36.04 28.34
N GLN A 183 -19.59 -35.56 28.00
CA GLN A 183 -18.37 -36.37 28.01
C GLN A 183 -18.03 -36.85 29.42
N LYS A 184 -18.08 -35.98 30.44
CA LYS A 184 -17.82 -36.38 31.83
C LYS A 184 -18.77 -37.48 32.30
N ARG A 185 -20.07 -37.38 31.98
CA ARG A 185 -21.05 -38.43 32.31
C ARG A 185 -20.78 -39.73 31.55
N ALA A 186 -20.29 -39.65 30.31
CA ALA A 186 -19.90 -40.84 29.56
C ALA A 186 -18.66 -41.51 30.17
N GLU A 187 -17.67 -40.73 30.59
CA GLU A 187 -16.48 -41.24 31.28
C GLU A 187 -16.82 -41.90 32.63
N GLU A 188 -17.71 -41.30 33.42
CA GLU A 188 -18.20 -41.90 34.67
C GLU A 188 -18.84 -43.27 34.42
N LYS A 189 -19.69 -43.40 33.40
CA LYS A 189 -20.30 -44.68 33.01
C LYS A 189 -19.28 -45.69 32.51
N ILE A 190 -18.27 -45.24 31.76
CA ILE A 190 -17.18 -46.12 31.32
C ILE A 190 -16.40 -46.64 32.54
N ASN A 191 -16.07 -45.78 33.49
CA ASN A 191 -15.38 -46.17 34.72
C ASN A 191 -16.19 -47.15 35.57
N GLU A 192 -17.50 -46.93 35.70
CA GLU A 192 -18.41 -47.85 36.40
C GLU A 192 -18.49 -49.23 35.71
N SER A 193 -18.55 -49.23 34.37
CA SER A 193 -18.53 -50.45 33.56
C SER A 193 -17.21 -51.21 33.73
N ILE A 194 -16.07 -50.51 33.70
CA ILE A 194 -14.74 -51.11 33.95
C ILE A 194 -14.70 -51.75 35.34
N LYS A 195 -15.21 -51.07 36.37
CA LYS A 195 -15.27 -51.63 37.73
C LYS A 195 -16.12 -52.90 37.79
N THR A 196 -17.29 -52.89 37.15
CA THR A 196 -18.17 -54.07 37.09
C THR A 196 -17.52 -55.23 36.34
N GLN A 197 -16.82 -54.95 35.22
CA GLN A 197 -16.06 -55.96 34.50
C GLN A 197 -14.94 -56.56 35.35
N HIS A 198 -14.24 -55.75 36.15
CA HIS A 198 -13.24 -56.25 37.09
C HIS A 198 -13.83 -57.21 38.12
N VAL A 199 -14.97 -56.85 38.72
CA VAL A 199 -15.67 -57.73 39.69
C VAL A 199 -16.11 -59.03 39.02
N ALA A 200 -16.73 -58.96 37.85
CA ALA A 200 -17.15 -60.16 37.11
C ALA A 200 -15.97 -61.07 36.74
N LEU A 201 -14.80 -60.49 36.45
CA LEU A 201 -13.58 -61.24 36.15
C LEU A 201 -13.00 -61.92 37.41
N GLU A 202 -13.06 -61.27 38.56
CA GLU A 202 -12.70 -61.89 39.85
C GLU A 202 -13.65 -63.04 40.21
N GLU A 203 -14.96 -62.87 40.04
CA GLU A 203 -15.95 -63.94 40.25
C GLU A 203 -15.71 -65.13 39.30
N ALA A 204 -15.42 -64.86 38.02
CA ALA A 204 -15.10 -65.91 37.06
C ALA A 204 -13.83 -66.67 37.47
N LYS A 205 -12.79 -65.98 37.96
CA LYS A 205 -11.59 -66.63 38.49
C LYS A 205 -11.91 -67.54 39.67
N GLN A 206 -12.71 -67.07 40.64
CA GLN A 206 -13.14 -67.87 41.78
C GLN A 206 -13.93 -69.11 41.35
N GLN A 207 -14.84 -68.97 40.38
CA GLN A 207 -15.56 -70.13 39.82
C GLN A 207 -14.61 -71.13 39.17
N THR A 208 -13.62 -70.68 38.39
CA THR A 208 -12.63 -71.58 37.80
C THR A 208 -11.77 -72.29 38.84
N GLU A 209 -11.44 -71.62 39.94
CA GLU A 209 -10.68 -72.21 41.05
C GLU A 209 -11.51 -73.28 41.80
N LEU A 210 -12.77 -72.99 42.10
CA LEU A 210 -13.70 -73.96 42.68
C LEU A 210 -13.90 -75.20 41.79
N LEU A 211 -14.07 -74.99 40.48
CA LEU A 211 -14.20 -76.11 39.53
C LEU A 211 -12.92 -76.97 39.49
N ARG A 212 -11.75 -76.34 39.61
CA ARG A 212 -10.48 -77.05 39.71
C ARG A 212 -10.38 -77.84 41.01
N GLU A 213 -10.80 -77.27 42.15
CA GLU A 213 -10.82 -77.96 43.44
C GLU A 213 -11.80 -79.15 43.45
N ILE A 214 -12.99 -78.99 42.86
CA ILE A 214 -13.95 -80.08 42.64
C ILE A 214 -13.33 -81.18 41.77
N ARG A 215 -12.68 -80.81 40.66
CA ARG A 215 -11.98 -81.78 39.80
C ARG A 215 -10.88 -82.54 40.56
N ASP A 216 -10.06 -81.83 41.32
CA ASP A 216 -8.91 -82.41 42.04
C ASP A 216 -9.37 -83.29 43.22
N SER A 217 -10.48 -82.93 43.90
CA SER A 217 -11.10 -83.76 44.94
C SER A 217 -11.76 -85.01 44.38
N LEU A 218 -12.45 -84.94 43.24
CA LEU A 218 -12.97 -86.10 42.53
C LEU A 218 -11.85 -87.05 42.08
N ALA A 219 -10.75 -86.51 41.55
CA ALA A 219 -9.58 -87.31 41.16
C ALA A 219 -8.95 -88.05 42.35
N LYS A 220 -8.83 -87.39 43.52
CA LYS A 220 -8.34 -88.03 44.76
C LYS A 220 -9.31 -89.10 45.28
N GLY A 221 -10.62 -88.85 45.21
CA GLY A 221 -11.65 -89.83 45.58
C GLY A 221 -11.55 -91.11 44.76
N MET A 222 -11.44 -90.99 43.43
CA MET A 222 -11.27 -92.14 42.54
C MET A 222 -9.95 -92.89 42.77
N HIS A 223 -8.88 -92.20 43.18
CA HIS A 223 -7.60 -92.85 43.47
C HIS A 223 -7.59 -93.62 44.80
N ASN A 224 -8.48 -93.28 45.74
CA ASN A 224 -8.60 -93.98 47.03
C ASN A 224 -9.51 -95.21 46.94
N GLU A 225 -10.52 -95.21 46.06
CA GLU A 225 -11.34 -96.40 45.80
C GLU A 225 -10.58 -97.51 45.05
N GLY A 226 -9.53 -97.17 44.30
CA GLY A 226 -8.65 -98.14 43.64
C GLY A 226 -7.65 -98.88 44.54
N LYS A 227 -7.59 -98.58 45.85
CA LYS A 227 -6.69 -99.23 46.83
C LYS A 227 -7.39 -100.22 47.77
N HIS A 228 -8.69 -100.44 47.59
CA HIS A 228 -9.48 -101.43 48.35
C HIS A 228 -9.96 -102.63 47.51
N THR A 229 -9.25 -102.94 46.42
CA THR A 229 -9.30 -104.24 45.72
C THR A 229 -8.03 -105.03 45.99
#